data_AF-A0A453IPW0-F1
#
_entry.id   AF-A0A453IPW0-F1
#
_cell.length_a   1.000
_cell.length_b   1.000
_cell.length_c   1.000
_cell.angle_alpha   90.00
_cell.angle_beta   90.00
_cell.angle_gamma   90.00
#
_symmetry.space_group_name_H-M   'P 1'
#
loop_
_entity.id
_entity.type
_entity.pdbx_description
1 polymer ?
#
loop_
_entity_poly.entity_id
_entity_poly.type
_entity_poly.pdbx_seq_one_letter_code
_entity_poly.pdbx_strand_id
1 'polypeptide(L)'
;YLLPALPRDKWPHGSVKGLRARGGMTVNICWEEGTLHEALVWSGSSGNSLARIHYGDRSAMISASPGQVYRFNSELKCLKTWLL
;
A
#
# COMPACT_ATOMS: atom_id res chain seq x y z
N TYR A 1 5.63 -2.93 4.55
CA TYR A 1 5.59 -4.28 3.97
C TYR A 1 4.15 -4.63 3.68
N LEU A 2 3.87 -5.09 2.45
CA LEU A 2 2.55 -5.52 2.00
C LEU A 2 2.55 -7.04 1.90
N LEU A 3 1.52 -7.68 2.47
CA LEU A 3 1.30 -9.12 2.42
C LEU A 3 2.55 -9.98 2.76
N PRO A 4 3.37 -9.63 3.78
CA PRO A 4 4.64 -10.33 4.04
C PRO A 4 4.46 -11.79 4.45
N ALA A 5 3.28 -12.15 4.97
CA ALA A 5 2.97 -13.48 5.47
C ALA A 5 1.55 -13.93 5.04
N LEU A 6 1.09 -13.52 3.85
CA LEU A 6 -0.22 -13.95 3.35
C LEU A 6 -0.21 -15.47 3.10
N PRO A 7 -1.09 -16.26 3.76
CA PRO A 7 -1.24 -17.68 3.47
C PRO A 7 -1.96 -17.87 2.13
N ARG A 8 -1.21 -17.87 1.02
CA ARG A 8 -1.74 -17.83 -0.35
C ARG A 8 -2.73 -18.96 -0.65
N ASP A 9 -2.44 -20.16 -0.15
CA ASP A 9 -3.28 -21.35 -0.37
C ASP A 9 -4.63 -21.29 0.35
N LYS A 10 -4.73 -20.49 1.42
CA LYS A 10 -5.96 -20.35 2.22
C LYS A 10 -6.74 -19.11 1.83
N TRP A 11 -6.06 -18.02 1.46
CA TRP A 11 -6.65 -16.74 1.12
C TRP A 11 -6.21 -16.27 -0.27
N PRO A 12 -6.70 -16.92 -1.34
CA PRO A 12 -6.35 -16.53 -2.70
C PRO A 12 -6.86 -15.14 -3.06
N HIS A 13 -8.02 -14.73 -2.52
CA HIS A 13 -8.60 -13.40 -2.75
C HIS A 13 -8.96 -12.73 -1.44
N GLY A 14 -8.88 -11.41 -1.42
CA GLY A 14 -9.36 -10.63 -0.29
C GLY A 14 -8.94 -9.18 -0.34
N SER A 15 -9.41 -8.44 0.65
CA SER A 15 -8.99 -7.06 0.86
C SER A 15 -8.97 -6.71 2.34
N VAL A 16 -8.12 -5.76 2.68
CA VAL A 16 -8.06 -5.15 4.00
C VAL A 16 -7.95 -3.64 3.82
N LYS A 17 -8.70 -2.90 4.64
CA LYS A 17 -8.78 -1.44 4.55
C LYS A 17 -8.50 -0.80 5.89
N GLY A 18 -7.91 0.39 5.87
CA GLY A 18 -7.67 1.21 7.05
C GLY A 18 -6.49 0.75 7.92
N LEU A 19 -5.58 -0.09 7.40
CA LEU A 19 -4.39 -0.49 8.15
C LEU A 19 -3.54 0.75 8.46
N ARG A 20 -3.11 0.90 9.70
CA ARG A 20 -2.21 1.98 10.11
C ARG A 20 -0.78 1.47 10.14
N ALA A 21 0.09 2.10 9.38
CA ALA A 21 1.51 1.85 9.37
C ALA A 21 2.28 2.95 10.13
N ARG A 22 3.53 2.67 10.50
CA ARG A 22 4.41 3.65 11.15
C ARG A 22 4.54 4.92 10.30
N GLY A 23 4.64 6.06 10.98
CA GLY A 23 4.72 7.38 10.33
C GLY A 23 3.37 7.97 9.92
N GLY A 24 2.25 7.51 10.51
CA GLY A 24 0.92 8.09 10.25
C GLY A 24 0.31 7.71 8.91
N MET A 25 0.85 6.69 8.25
CA MET A 25 0.34 6.20 6.97
C MET A 25 -0.86 5.29 7.16
N THR A 26 -1.81 5.39 6.25
CA THR A 26 -2.92 4.43 6.11
C THR A 26 -2.74 3.64 4.84
N VAL A 27 -3.09 2.36 4.89
CA VAL A 27 -2.93 1.43 3.79
C VAL A 27 -4.23 0.63 3.58
N ASN A 28 -4.69 0.58 2.34
CA ASN A 28 -5.62 -0.45 1.87
C ASN A 28 -4.86 -1.41 0.95
N ILE A 29 -5.19 -2.69 1.01
CA ILE A 29 -4.55 -3.73 0.20
C ILE A 29 -5.66 -4.63 -0.34
N CYS A 30 -5.63 -4.89 -1.64
CA CYS A 30 -6.45 -5.90 -2.32
C CYS A 30 -5.51 -6.92 -2.98
N TRP A 31 -5.87 -8.19 -2.92
CA TRP A 31 -5.10 -9.27 -3.53
C TRP A 31 -6.01 -10.29 -4.21
N GLU A 32 -5.46 -10.91 -5.25
CA GLU A 32 -6.10 -11.94 -6.06
C GLU A 32 -5.05 -12.99 -6.43
N GLU A 33 -5.46 -14.25 -6.51
CA GLU A 33 -4.56 -15.40 -6.75
C GLU A 33 -3.34 -15.41 -5.80
N GLY A 34 -3.54 -14.98 -4.55
CA GLY A 34 -2.49 -14.89 -3.53
C GLY A 34 -1.44 -13.81 -3.79
N THR A 35 -1.70 -12.88 -4.72
CA THR A 35 -0.76 -11.81 -5.11
C THR A 35 -1.40 -10.42 -4.98
N LEU A 36 -0.56 -9.42 -4.67
CA LEU A 36 -1.00 -8.03 -4.59
C LEU A 36 -1.65 -7.60 -5.92
N HIS A 37 -2.92 -7.24 -5.87
CA HIS A 37 -3.63 -6.64 -7.00
C HIS A 37 -3.51 -5.12 -6.94
N GLU A 38 -3.76 -4.54 -5.76
CA GLU A 38 -3.73 -3.10 -5.54
C GLU A 38 -3.32 -2.76 -4.10
N ALA A 39 -2.57 -1.67 -3.94
CA ALA A 39 -2.42 -1.00 -2.65
C ALA A 39 -2.71 0.49 -2.77
N LEU A 40 -3.49 1.01 -1.83
CA LEU A 40 -3.71 2.45 -1.65
C LEU A 40 -2.95 2.89 -0.40
N VAL A 41 -2.14 3.94 -0.52
CA VAL A 41 -1.37 4.49 0.60
C VAL A 41 -1.62 5.98 0.68
N TRP A 42 -1.85 6.50 1.89
CA TRP A 42 -1.98 7.93 2.13
C TRP A 42 -1.51 8.33 3.53
N SER A 43 -1.05 9.58 3.65
CA SER A 43 -0.70 10.17 4.95
C SER A 43 -1.92 10.81 5.61
N GLY A 44 -2.16 10.48 6.87
CA GLY A 44 -3.10 11.22 7.72
C GLY A 44 -2.45 12.38 8.50
N SER A 45 -1.13 12.55 8.39
CA SER A 45 -0.38 13.58 9.11
C SER A 45 -0.30 14.88 8.31
N SER A 46 -0.14 16.02 9.00
CA SER A 46 -0.09 17.36 8.40
C SER A 46 1.21 17.69 7.65
N GLY A 47 2.21 16.80 7.70
CA GLY A 47 3.51 16.99 7.05
C GLY A 47 3.82 15.93 5.99
N ASN A 48 4.70 16.29 5.05
CA ASN A 48 5.25 15.36 4.08
C ASN A 48 5.98 14.23 4.81
N SER A 49 5.75 13.00 4.37
CA SER A 49 6.35 11.82 4.99
C SER A 49 7.00 10.96 3.92
N LEU A 50 8.25 10.56 4.16
CA LEU A 50 8.92 9.57 3.33
C LEU A 50 8.57 8.18 3.83
N ALA A 51 8.06 7.33 2.94
CA ALA A 51 7.78 5.94 3.24
C ALA A 51 8.40 5.03 2.20
N ARG A 52 8.84 3.84 2.65
CA ARG A 52 9.30 2.76 1.77
C ARG A 52 8.27 1.65 1.79
N ILE A 53 7.68 1.37 0.63
CA ILE A 53 6.77 0.25 0.43
C ILE A 53 7.60 -0.95 0.00
N HIS A 54 7.30 -2.13 0.57
CA HIS A 54 7.93 -3.40 0.24
C HIS A 54 6.86 -4.43 -0.11
N TYR A 55 7.07 -5.19 -1.17
CA TYR A 55 6.24 -6.33 -1.57
C TYR A 55 7.14 -7.39 -2.21
N GLY A 56 7.29 -8.54 -1.55
CA GLY A 56 8.29 -9.54 -1.94
C GLY A 56 9.70 -8.96 -1.93
N ASP A 57 10.40 -9.11 -3.05
CA ASP A 57 11.73 -8.57 -3.36
C ASP A 57 11.70 -7.11 -3.86
N ARG A 58 10.50 -6.56 -4.10
CA ARG A 58 10.32 -5.21 -4.67
C ARG A 58 10.23 -4.17 -3.58
N SER A 59 10.74 -2.97 -3.87
CA SER A 59 10.52 -1.81 -3.02
C SER A 59 10.37 -0.52 -3.83
N ALA A 60 9.56 0.41 -3.31
CA ALA A 60 9.37 1.73 -3.87
C ALA A 60 9.42 2.78 -2.76
N MET A 61 10.06 3.91 -3.04
CA MET A 61 10.08 5.06 -2.14
C MET A 61 8.98 6.04 -2.56
N ILE A 62 8.23 6.53 -1.58
CA ILE A 62 7.14 7.49 -1.79
C ILE A 62 7.38 8.70 -0.90
N SER A 63 7.15 9.89 -1.45
CA SER A 63 7.00 11.11 -0.68
C SER A 63 5.52 11.39 -0.55
N ALA A 64 4.92 10.95 0.56
CA ALA A 64 3.51 11.09 0.82
C ALA A 64 3.18 12.50 1.29
N SER A 65 2.38 13.21 0.49
CA SER A 65 1.81 14.51 0.86
C SER A 65 0.54 14.33 1.68
N PRO A 66 0.26 15.23 2.64
CA PRO A 66 -0.99 15.22 3.40
C PRO A 66 -2.22 15.20 2.50
N GLY A 67 -3.18 14.33 2.80
CA GLY A 67 -4.43 14.23 2.03
C GLY A 67 -4.27 13.68 0.62
N GLN A 68 -3.10 13.17 0.23
CA GLN A 68 -2.88 12.58 -1.08
C GLN A 68 -2.88 11.04 -1.01
N VAL A 69 -3.66 10.41 -1.88
CA VAL A 69 -3.75 8.96 -2.03
C VAL A 69 -2.93 8.53 -3.23
N TYR A 70 -2.11 7.50 -3.03
CA TYR A 70 -1.26 6.90 -4.05
C TYR A 70 -1.72 5.46 -4.30
N ARG A 71 -1.98 5.13 -5.55
CA ARG A 71 -2.38 3.78 -5.99
C ARG A 71 -1.20 3.04 -6.61
N PHE A 72 -0.89 1.87 -6.06
CA PHE A 72 0.17 0.99 -6.53
C PHE A 72 -0.40 -0.32 -7.07
N ASN A 73 0.24 -0.83 -8.12
CA ASN A 73 0.01 -2.19 -8.62
C ASN A 73 0.98 -3.21 -7.99
N SER A 74 0.93 -4.46 -8.46
CA SER A 74 1.81 -5.57 -8.03
C SER A 74 3.31 -5.32 -8.25
N GLU A 75 3.68 -4.40 -9.14
CA GLU A 75 5.07 -3.99 -9.41
C GLU A 75 5.52 -2.81 -8.55
N LEU A 76 4.67 -2.34 -7.62
CA LEU A 76 4.87 -1.11 -6.86
C LEU A 76 5.04 0.14 -7.73
N LYS A 77 4.51 0.12 -8.97
CA LYS A 77 4.42 1.33 -9.80
C LYS A 77 3.22 2.15 -9.35
N CYS A 78 3.43 3.44 -9.11
CA CYS A 78 2.35 4.38 -8.82
C CYS A 78 1.56 4.64 -10.09
N LEU A 79 0.34 4.10 -10.19
CA LEU A 79 -0.53 4.23 -11.36
C LEU A 79 -1.33 5.52 -11.36
N LYS A 80 -1.73 5.99 -10.18
CA LYS A 80 -2.60 7.15 -10.03
C LYS A 80 -2.40 7.79 -8.67
N THR A 81 -2.57 9.10 -8.64
CA THR A 81 -2.54 9.91 -7.42
C THR A 81 -3.74 10.84 -7.43
N TRP A 82 -4.41 11.00 -6.29
CA TRP A 82 -5.54 11.93 -6.13
C TRP A 82 -5.61 12.48 -4.70
N LEU A 83 -6.39 13.53 -4.49
CA LEU A 83 -6.68 14.07 -3.16
C LEU A 83 -7.84 13.31 -2.53
N LEU A 84 -7.74 13.06 -1.23
CA LEU A 84 -8.78 12.45 -0.39
C LEU A 84 -10.05 13.29 -0.32
#